data_AF-A0A3M1SFA1-F1
#
_entry.id   AF-A0A3M1SFA1-F1
#
_cell.length_a   1.000
_cell.length_b   1.000
_cell.length_c   1.000
_cell.angle_alpha   90.00
_cell.angle_beta   90.00
_cell.angle_gamma   90.00
#
_symmetry.space_group_name_H-M   'P 1'
#
loop_
_entity.id
_entity.type
_entity.pdbx_description
1 polymer ?
#
loop_
_entity_poly.entity_id
_entity_poly.type
_entity_poly.pdbx_seq_one_letter_code
_entity_poly.pdbx_strand_id
1 'polypeptide(L)' 'EYNLLALPVVDEWGEINGIITVDDAMEILLPKGLKNRLPKLFG' A
#
# COMPACT_ATOMS: atom_id res chain seq x y z
N GLU A 1 3.36 -17.52 1.21
CA GLU A 1 2.41 -16.59 0.56
C GLU A 1 2.27 -15.40 1.50
N TYR A 2 2.82 -14.25 1.12
CA TYR A 2 2.88 -13.08 2.00
C TYR A 2 1.57 -12.30 1.87
N ASN A 3 0.60 -12.56 2.75
CA ASN A 3 -0.56 -11.69 2.97
C ASN A 3 -0.14 -10.40 3.71
N LEU A 4 0.91 -9.74 3.24
CA LEU A 4 1.45 -8.55 3.88
C LEU A 4 0.67 -7.33 3.40
N LEU A 5 -0.20 -6.83 4.27
CA LEU A 5 -0.94 -5.58 4.12
C LEU A 5 -0.01 -4.34 4.10
N ALA A 6 1.27 -4.52 4.48
CA ALA A 6 2.29 -3.47 4.48
C ALA A 6 3.71 -4.01 4.27
N LEU A 7 4.59 -3.17 3.69
CA LEU A 7 6.02 -3.43 3.47
C LEU A 7 6.87 -2.34 4.16
N PRO A 8 8.03 -2.68 4.76
CA PRO A 8 8.91 -1.68 5.37
C PRO A 8 9.66 -0.88 4.30
N VAL A 9 9.87 0.40 4.57
CA VAL A 9 10.79 1.27 3.82
C VAL A 9 12.09 1.32 4.59
N VAL A 10 13.19 0.96 3.92
CA VAL A 10 14.53 0.93 4.51
C VAL A 10 15.46 1.91 3.80
N ASP A 11 16.45 2.42 4.52
CA ASP A 11 17.55 3.19 3.93
C ASP A 11 18.67 2.28 3.39
N GLU A 12 19.76 2.90 2.94
CA GLU A 12 20.92 2.20 2.38
C GLU A 12 21.71 1.37 3.39
N TRP A 13 21.54 1.62 4.69
CA TRP A 13 22.12 0.83 5.77
C TRP A 13 21.17 -0.26 6.28
N GLY A 14 19.95 -0.32 5.74
CA GLY A 14 18.92 -1.28 6.10
C GLY A 14 18.10 -0.88 7.32
N GLU A 15 18.19 0.38 7.78
CA GLU A 15 17.38 0.86 8.90
C GLU A 15 15.95 1.19 8.44
N ILE A 16 14.97 0.89 9.29
CA ILE A 16 13.55 1.09 8.96
C ILE A 16 13.18 2.55 9.16
N ASN A 17 12.79 3.21 8.08
CA ASN A 17 12.27 4.58 8.08
C ASN A 17 10.74 4.63 8.22
N GLY A 18 10.05 3.54 7.93
CA GLY A 18 8.60 3.46 8.02
C GLY A 18 8.03 2.23 7.32
N ILE A 19 6.72 2.26 7.06
CA ILE A 19 5.99 1.22 6.31
C ILE A 19 5.14 1.85 5.21
N ILE A 20 4.90 1.11 4.13
CA ILE A 20 3.94 1.45 3.08
C ILE A 20 2.87 0.37 3.02
N THR A 21 1.60 0.76 2.93
CA THR A 21 0.49 -0.19 2.80
C THR A 21 0.05 -0.38 1.36
N VAL A 22 -0.70 -1.45 1.09
CA VAL A 22 -1.29 -1.67 -0.25
C VAL A 22 -2.24 -0.54 -0.63
N ASP A 23 -3.01 0.00 0.32
CA ASP A 23 -3.98 1.07 0.07
C ASP A 23 -3.30 2.37 -0.40
N ASP A 24 -2.13 2.72 0.16
CA ASP A 24 -1.34 3.88 -0.26
C ASP A 24 -0.83 3.73 -1.70
N ALA A 25 -0.36 2.53 -2.07
CA ALA A 25 0.11 2.25 -3.43
C ALA A 25 -1.05 2.31 -4.45
N MET A 26 -2.22 1.81 -4.08
CA MET A 26 -3.43 1.89 -4.92
C MET A 26 -3.87 3.34 -5.13
N GLU A 27 -3.69 4.23 -4.15
CA GLU A 27 -3.94 5.65 -4.33
C GLU A 27 -3.08 6.29 -5.43
N ILE A 28 -1.81 5.88 -5.53
CA ILE A 28 -0.87 6.42 -6.52
C ILE A 28 -1.11 5.80 -7.90
N LEU A 29 -1.42 4.51 -7.96
CA LEU A 29 -1.52 3.76 -9.22
C LEU A 29 -2.89 3.90 -9.91
N LEU A 30 -3.96 4.17 -9.15
CA LEU A 30 -5.30 4.24 -9.73
C LEU A 30 -5.59 5.57 -10.42
N PRO A 31 -6.17 5.55 -11.65
CA PRO A 31 -6.68 6.75 -12.28
C PRO A 31 -7.72 7.46 -11.40
N LYS A 32 -7.65 8.79 -11.33
CA LYS A 32 -8.60 9.61 -10.56
C LYS A 32 -10.04 9.23 -10.95
N GLY A 33 -10.82 8.75 -9.98
CA GLY A 33 -12.24 8.37 -10.16
C GLY A 33 -12.55 6.87 -10.05
N LEU A 34 -11.55 5.98 -10.03
CA LEU A 34 -11.82 4.53 -9.89
C LEU A 34 -12.02 4.08 -8.43
N LYS A 35 -11.52 4.85 -7.46
CA LYS A 35 -11.63 4.55 -6.01
C LYS A 35 -13.07 4.31 -5.55
N ASN A 36 -14.04 5.07 -6.07
CA ASN A 36 -15.46 4.98 -5.67
C ASN A 36 -16.19 3.74 -6.24
N ARG A 37 -15.56 2.97 -7.12
CA ARG A 37 -16.15 1.77 -7.75
C ARG A 37 -15.57 0.45 -7.26
N LEU A 38 -14.57 0.50 -6.38
CA LEU A 38 -14.02 -0.71 -5.79
C LEU A 38 -14.92 -1.17 -4.62
N PRO A 39 -15.43 -2.41 -4.64
CA PRO A 39 -16.16 -2.95 -3.51
C PRO A 39 -15.26 -2.94 -2.26
N LYS A 40 -15.83 -2.61 -1.09
CA LYS A 40 -15.09 -2.66 0.18
C LYS A 40 -14.75 -4.13 0.46
N LEU A 41 -13.55 -4.55 0.07
CA LEU A 41 -13.12 -5.95 0.14
C LEU A 41 -12.57 -6.37 1.51
N PHE A 42 -12.53 -5.45 2.48
CA PHE A 42 -12.13 -5.76 3.85
C PHE A 42 -13.06 -5.03 4.83
N GLY A 43 -14.07 -5.79 5.28
CA GLY A 43 -14.84 -5.55 6.50
C GLY A 43 -14.76 -6.79 7.36
#